data_AF-T2JAS8-F1
#
_entry.id   AF-T2JAS8-F1
#
_cell.length_a   1.000
_cell.length_b   1.000
_cell.length_c   1.000
_cell.angle_alpha   90.00
_cell.angle_beta   90.00
_cell.angle_gamma   90.00
#
_symmetry.space_group_name_H-M   'P 1'
#
loop_
_entity.id
_entity.type
_entity.pdbx_description
1 polymer ?
#
loop_
_entity_poly.entity_id
_entity_poly.type
_entity_poly.pdbx_seq_one_letter_code
_entity_poly.pdbx_strand_id
1 'polypeptide(L)'
;MVKTPVKPDQLKPGKKAPDKETLLTPRFYITDFEAAANLSLTEQETELNAMLTEMRNDYNRHHFMRDEEFKTGNWDHLDETTREGFIEYLERSCISEFSGFLLFKELSRKLKGRNPILSEMFQLMARDEARHAGFLNKAMADFNLSLDLGRVTKTRTYTFFPLEWVIYTVYLSEKIGYWRYIIIFHHLEKHPEKQFYPIFKKFENWCQDENRHGDIFTALLRSQPKLWDTWKARLWSRFFLLSVFATHTLTVHERASFYESLGLNATEFDKEVIKKTNETSARTFPSVLDVDHPDFYPGLQRCSQRNLKMKEIGETKAPKFWKTLRKIPLIAGIVVELFRIYLIKPIDAEALRGMVK
;
A
#
# COMPACT_ATOMS: atom_id res chain seq x y z
N MET A 1 -32.69 26.68 -4.93
CA MET A 1 -31.81 26.89 -3.76
C MET A 1 -30.49 27.46 -4.26
N VAL A 2 -30.20 28.70 -3.88
CA VAL A 2 -28.96 29.41 -4.22
C VAL A 2 -27.77 28.66 -3.60
N LYS A 3 -26.79 28.26 -4.42
CA LYS A 3 -25.54 27.67 -3.95
C LYS A 3 -24.69 28.76 -3.31
N THR A 4 -24.69 28.83 -1.98
CA THR A 4 -23.74 29.64 -1.24
C THR A 4 -22.33 29.09 -1.48
N PRO A 5 -21.34 29.93 -1.83
CA PRO A 5 -19.96 29.47 -1.97
C PRO A 5 -19.42 29.07 -0.59
N VAL A 6 -18.96 27.83 -0.47
CA VAL A 6 -18.24 27.35 0.72
C VAL A 6 -16.93 28.13 0.80
N LYS A 7 -16.76 28.95 1.86
CA LYS A 7 -15.48 29.61 2.16
C LYS A 7 -14.38 28.56 2.28
N PRO A 8 -13.16 28.80 1.76
CA PRO A 8 -12.02 27.95 2.05
C PRO A 8 -11.72 28.04 3.55
N ASP A 9 -12.10 26.99 4.26
CA ASP A 9 -11.92 26.88 5.71
C ASP A 9 -10.41 26.85 6.00
N GLN A 10 -9.92 27.91 6.64
CA GLN A 10 -8.50 28.08 6.97
C GLN A 10 -8.05 26.91 7.84
N LEU A 11 -7.06 26.15 7.38
CA LEU A 11 -6.43 25.10 8.18
C LEU A 11 -5.84 25.75 9.44
N LYS A 12 -6.16 25.18 10.61
CA LYS A 12 -5.54 25.62 11.87
C LYS A 12 -4.01 25.47 11.79
N PRO A 13 -3.21 26.32 12.46
CA PRO A 13 -1.76 26.16 12.52
C PRO A 13 -1.38 24.72 12.91
N GLY A 14 -0.42 24.11 12.19
CA GLY A 14 0.01 22.72 12.42
C GLY A 14 -0.89 21.63 11.81
N LYS A 15 -1.99 21.98 11.12
CA LYS A 15 -2.79 21.02 10.34
C LYS A 15 -2.45 21.11 8.86
N LYS A 16 -1.86 20.04 8.31
CA LYS A 16 -1.59 19.94 6.86
C LYS A 16 -2.84 19.38 6.16
N ALA A 17 -3.23 19.99 5.04
CA ALA A 17 -4.16 19.34 4.12
C ALA A 17 -3.42 18.31 3.28
N PRO A 18 -4.06 17.18 2.91
CA PRO A 18 -3.43 16.19 2.03
C PRO A 18 -2.90 16.86 0.78
N ASP A 19 -1.72 16.42 0.32
CA ASP A 19 -1.14 16.89 -0.94
C ASP A 19 -2.11 16.74 -2.12
N LYS A 20 -1.89 17.51 -3.19
CA LYS A 20 -2.74 17.47 -4.39
C LYS A 20 -2.85 16.04 -4.92
N GLU A 21 -4.08 15.60 -5.18
CA GLU A 21 -4.33 14.27 -5.74
C GLU A 21 -3.56 14.06 -7.06
N THR A 22 -2.71 13.04 -7.08
CA THR A 22 -2.02 12.52 -8.27
C THR A 22 -2.46 11.08 -8.54
N LEU A 23 -1.93 10.47 -9.61
CA LEU A 23 -2.13 9.04 -9.85
C LEU A 23 -1.55 8.18 -8.72
N LEU A 24 -0.48 8.65 -8.06
CA LEU A 24 0.28 7.91 -7.04
C LEU A 24 -0.14 8.27 -5.61
N THR A 25 -1.08 9.20 -5.43
CA THR A 25 -1.61 9.52 -4.10
C THR A 25 -2.56 8.40 -3.65
N PRO A 26 -2.46 7.92 -2.39
CA PRO A 26 -3.39 6.91 -1.88
C PRO A 26 -4.85 7.38 -2.02
N ARG A 27 -5.75 6.47 -2.39
CA ARG A 27 -7.17 6.73 -2.61
C ARG A 27 -8.02 6.01 -1.57
N PHE A 28 -9.26 6.45 -1.43
CA PHE A 28 -10.28 5.77 -0.62
C PHE A 28 -11.14 4.87 -1.50
N TYR A 29 -11.37 3.64 -1.07
CA TYR A 29 -12.04 2.62 -1.86
C TYR A 29 -13.39 2.23 -1.27
N ILE A 30 -14.29 1.81 -2.15
CA ILE A 30 -15.57 1.18 -1.83
C ILE A 30 -15.78 0.00 -2.78
N THR A 31 -16.59 -0.96 -2.39
CA THR A 31 -16.82 -2.18 -3.16
C THR A 31 -18.28 -2.62 -3.11
N ASP A 32 -18.57 -3.72 -3.81
CA ASP A 32 -19.89 -4.34 -3.81
C ASP A 32 -20.12 -5.10 -2.49
N PHE A 33 -20.87 -4.46 -1.59
CA PHE A 33 -21.23 -5.04 -0.30
C PHE A 33 -22.20 -6.21 -0.39
N GLU A 34 -23.02 -6.29 -1.45
CA GLU A 34 -23.91 -7.42 -1.66
C GLU A 34 -23.12 -8.64 -2.11
N ALA A 35 -22.17 -8.46 -3.03
CA ALA A 35 -21.24 -9.52 -3.39
C ALA A 35 -20.43 -10.01 -2.18
N ALA A 36 -19.97 -9.09 -1.32
CA ALA A 36 -19.20 -9.43 -0.12
C ALA A 36 -20.02 -10.18 0.93
N ALA A 37 -21.28 -9.79 1.12
CA ALA A 37 -22.18 -10.49 2.04
C ALA A 37 -22.52 -11.91 1.58
N ASN A 38 -22.56 -12.16 0.26
CA ASN A 38 -22.87 -13.46 -0.32
C ASN A 38 -21.62 -14.32 -0.64
N LEU A 39 -20.43 -13.87 -0.21
CA LEU A 39 -19.19 -14.60 -0.45
C LEU A 39 -19.20 -15.92 0.33
N SER A 40 -19.13 -17.05 -0.39
CA SER A 40 -19.03 -18.37 0.25
C SER A 40 -17.64 -18.56 0.85
N LEU A 41 -17.57 -18.96 2.12
CA LEU A 41 -16.33 -19.22 2.84
C LEU A 41 -16.03 -20.71 3.00
N THR A 42 -16.91 -21.59 2.52
CA THR A 42 -16.92 -23.03 2.82
C THR A 42 -15.57 -23.72 2.57
N GLU A 43 -14.92 -23.43 1.44
CA GLU A 43 -13.63 -24.06 1.06
C GLU A 43 -12.44 -23.67 1.95
N GLN A 44 -12.58 -22.61 2.77
CA GLN A 44 -11.50 -22.06 3.62
C GLN A 44 -12.01 -21.72 5.03
N GLU A 45 -13.13 -22.29 5.43
CA GLU A 45 -13.81 -21.90 6.67
C GLU A 45 -12.96 -22.25 7.91
N THR A 46 -12.26 -23.39 7.88
CA THR A 46 -11.37 -23.80 8.97
C THR A 46 -10.21 -22.83 9.13
N GLU A 47 -9.53 -22.49 8.04
CA GLU A 47 -8.41 -21.55 8.01
C GLU A 47 -8.85 -20.16 8.46
N LEU A 48 -9.99 -19.67 7.95
CA LEU A 48 -10.52 -18.36 8.31
C LEU A 48 -10.92 -18.29 9.79
N ASN A 49 -11.48 -19.35 10.36
CA ASN A 49 -11.79 -19.39 11.79
C ASN A 49 -10.52 -19.44 12.67
N ALA A 50 -9.48 -20.13 12.23
CA ALA A 50 -8.18 -20.12 12.92
C ALA A 50 -7.56 -18.73 12.91
N MET A 51 -7.54 -18.06 11.76
CA MET A 51 -7.09 -16.66 11.63
C MET A 51 -7.95 -15.71 12.46
N LEU A 52 -9.28 -15.92 12.50
CA LEU A 52 -10.17 -15.09 13.31
C LEU A 52 -9.84 -15.21 14.80
N THR A 53 -9.49 -16.42 15.25
CA THR A 53 -9.07 -16.69 16.63
C THR A 53 -7.76 -15.98 16.94
N GLU A 54 -6.78 -16.01 16.03
CA GLU A 54 -5.54 -15.26 16.15
C GLU A 54 -5.79 -13.74 16.25
N MET A 55 -6.63 -13.19 15.37
CA MET A 55 -6.97 -11.77 15.34
C MET A 55 -7.68 -11.32 16.64
N ARG A 56 -8.50 -12.19 17.24
CA ARG A 56 -9.14 -11.96 18.55
C ARG A 56 -8.13 -11.92 19.69
N ASN A 57 -7.09 -12.76 19.65
CA ASN A 57 -6.06 -12.80 20.68
C ASN A 57 -5.22 -11.51 20.74
N ASP A 58 -5.10 -10.79 19.61
CA ASP A 58 -4.48 -9.46 19.52
C ASP A 58 -3.11 -9.40 20.20
N TYR A 59 -2.20 -10.27 19.78
CA TYR A 59 -0.84 -10.34 20.30
C TYR A 59 -0.12 -8.98 20.22
N ASN A 60 -0.50 -8.12 19.26
CA ASN A 60 0.10 -6.81 19.04
C ASN A 60 -0.55 -5.64 19.78
N ARG A 61 -1.50 -5.86 20.69
CA ARG A 61 -2.27 -4.80 21.40
C ARG A 61 -1.42 -3.68 22.01
N HIS A 62 -0.22 -4.00 22.51
CA HIS A 62 0.67 -3.07 23.21
C HIS A 62 1.85 -2.57 22.37
N HIS A 63 2.04 -3.06 21.14
CA HIS A 63 3.23 -2.72 20.33
C HIS A 63 3.20 -1.30 19.76
N PHE A 64 2.01 -0.76 19.46
CA PHE A 64 1.82 0.60 18.94
C PHE A 64 1.69 1.65 20.05
N MET A 65 2.47 1.48 21.11
CA MET A 65 2.62 2.43 22.19
C MET A 65 3.98 3.13 22.08
N ARG A 66 4.00 4.44 22.29
CA ARG A 66 5.23 5.23 22.30
C ARG A 66 5.93 5.01 23.65
N ASP A 67 7.17 4.55 23.61
CA ASP A 67 8.04 4.37 24.76
C ASP A 67 8.94 5.61 25.00
N GLU A 68 9.89 5.51 25.92
CA GLU A 68 10.79 6.61 26.28
C GLU A 68 11.63 7.12 25.10
N GLU A 69 11.93 6.28 24.09
CA GLU A 69 12.73 6.68 22.93
C GLU A 69 12.04 7.77 22.10
N PHE A 70 10.71 7.82 22.17
CA PHE A 70 9.89 8.84 21.49
C PHE A 70 9.79 10.16 22.27
N LYS A 71 10.31 10.25 23.50
CA LYS A 71 10.22 11.45 24.35
C LYS A 71 11.38 12.42 24.19
N THR A 72 12.41 12.06 23.42
CA THR A 72 13.55 12.94 23.09
C THR A 72 13.09 14.24 22.43
N GLY A 73 11.96 14.21 21.71
CA GLY A 73 11.09 15.36 21.44
C GLY A 73 11.65 16.47 20.54
N ASN A 74 12.92 16.39 20.14
CA ASN A 74 13.54 17.36 19.24
C ASN A 74 14.24 16.64 18.07
N TRP A 75 13.63 16.75 16.89
CA TRP A 75 14.14 16.22 15.62
C TRP A 75 14.68 17.34 14.70
N ASP A 76 14.98 18.52 15.26
CA ASP A 76 15.51 19.68 14.51
C ASP A 76 16.95 19.45 14.02
N HIS A 77 17.62 18.41 14.51
CA HIS A 77 18.95 18.01 14.07
C HIS A 77 18.96 17.30 12.71
N LEU A 78 17.78 16.87 12.21
CA LEU A 78 17.66 16.30 10.87
C LEU A 78 17.84 17.40 9.82
N ASP A 79 18.62 17.11 8.79
CA ASP A 79 18.72 18.01 7.63
C ASP A 79 17.36 18.15 6.94
N GLU A 80 17.17 19.25 6.21
CA GLU A 80 15.90 19.61 5.57
C GLU A 80 15.41 18.52 4.62
N THR A 81 16.31 17.90 3.84
CA THR A 81 15.93 16.87 2.86
C THR A 81 15.43 15.61 3.55
N THR A 82 16.14 15.13 4.58
CA THR A 82 15.70 13.99 5.40
C THR A 82 14.39 14.27 6.09
N ARG A 83 14.23 15.46 6.69
CA ARG A 83 13.03 15.87 7.40
C ARG A 83 11.81 15.91 6.48
N GLU A 84 11.92 16.55 5.33
CA GLU A 84 10.82 16.64 4.36
C GLU A 84 10.44 15.26 3.79
N GLY A 85 11.43 14.47 3.38
CA GLY A 85 11.21 13.12 2.86
C GLY A 85 10.54 12.20 3.89
N PHE A 86 10.93 12.32 5.17
CA PHE A 86 10.31 11.53 6.24
C PHE A 86 8.89 12.00 6.58
N ILE A 87 8.62 13.31 6.63
CA ILE A 87 7.26 13.82 6.81
C ILE A 87 6.35 13.34 5.67
N GLU A 88 6.83 13.38 4.42
CA GLU A 88 6.07 12.87 3.27
C GLU A 88 5.81 11.36 3.35
N TYR A 89 6.79 10.59 3.85
CA TYR A 89 6.63 9.17 4.12
C TYR A 89 5.54 8.92 5.17
N LEU A 90 5.58 9.62 6.31
CA LEU A 90 4.61 9.49 7.39
C LEU A 90 3.19 9.85 6.93
N GLU A 91 3.05 10.96 6.21
CA GLU A 91 1.75 11.44 5.72
C GLU A 91 1.09 10.41 4.80
N ARG A 92 1.81 9.93 3.78
CA ARG A 92 1.22 8.98 2.83
C ARG A 92 0.97 7.62 3.42
N SER A 93 1.87 7.15 4.28
CA SER A 93 1.64 5.90 5.01
C SER A 93 0.38 6.05 5.85
N CYS A 94 0.22 7.16 6.60
CA CYS A 94 -0.95 7.40 7.44
C CYS A 94 -2.26 7.42 6.62
N ILE A 95 -2.27 8.08 5.46
CA ILE A 95 -3.46 8.08 4.57
C ILE A 95 -3.72 6.68 3.99
N SER A 96 -2.69 5.90 3.68
CA SER A 96 -2.83 4.52 3.19
C SER A 96 -3.52 3.62 4.23
N GLU A 97 -3.00 3.57 5.45
CA GLU A 97 -3.58 2.76 6.53
C GLU A 97 -4.99 3.25 6.88
N PHE A 98 -5.18 4.58 6.88
CA PHE A 98 -6.50 5.15 7.11
C PHE A 98 -7.51 4.78 6.00
N SER A 99 -7.05 4.58 4.77
CA SER A 99 -7.89 4.09 3.68
C SER A 99 -8.33 2.64 3.91
N GLY A 100 -7.38 1.76 4.26
CA GLY A 100 -7.66 0.37 4.64
C GLY A 100 -8.67 0.27 5.79
N PHE A 101 -8.42 1.02 6.87
CA PHE A 101 -9.34 1.15 8.00
C PHE A 101 -10.78 1.45 7.58
N LEU A 102 -10.98 2.43 6.69
CA LEU A 102 -12.32 2.83 6.27
C LEU A 102 -13.00 1.77 5.42
N LEU A 103 -12.27 1.13 4.52
CA LEU A 103 -12.79 0.04 3.71
C LEU A 103 -13.24 -1.13 4.59
N PHE A 104 -12.37 -1.59 5.51
CA PHE A 104 -12.66 -2.71 6.41
C PHE A 104 -13.79 -2.37 7.39
N LYS A 105 -13.82 -1.15 7.94
CA LYS A 105 -14.90 -0.69 8.81
C LYS A 105 -16.26 -0.71 8.10
N GLU A 106 -16.31 -0.24 6.86
CA GLU A 106 -17.55 -0.23 6.09
C GLU A 106 -17.99 -1.65 5.69
N LEU A 107 -17.04 -2.51 5.27
CA LEU A 107 -17.30 -3.94 5.02
C LEU A 107 -17.87 -4.61 6.28
N SER A 108 -17.18 -4.52 7.41
CA SER A 108 -17.65 -5.06 8.69
C SER A 108 -19.09 -4.62 9.01
N ARG A 109 -19.37 -3.32 8.92
CA ARG A 109 -20.70 -2.77 9.20
C ARG A 109 -21.78 -3.32 8.25
N LYS A 110 -21.47 -3.47 6.96
CA LYS A 110 -22.42 -3.89 5.92
C LYS A 110 -22.64 -5.40 5.88
N LEU A 111 -21.66 -6.19 6.33
CA LEU A 111 -21.75 -7.65 6.34
C LEU A 111 -22.37 -8.18 7.65
N LYS A 112 -22.48 -7.33 8.67
CA LYS A 112 -23.08 -7.66 9.97
C LYS A 112 -24.45 -8.34 9.81
N GLY A 113 -24.59 -9.54 10.35
CA GLY A 113 -25.81 -10.36 10.30
C GLY A 113 -26.05 -11.13 9.00
N ARG A 114 -25.21 -10.94 7.97
CA ARG A 114 -25.30 -11.66 6.68
C ARG A 114 -24.12 -12.59 6.45
N ASN A 115 -22.92 -12.15 6.82
CA ASN A 115 -21.71 -12.98 6.86
C ASN A 115 -20.94 -12.68 8.16
N PRO A 116 -21.29 -13.33 9.29
CA PRO A 116 -20.77 -13.00 10.61
C PRO A 116 -19.25 -13.17 10.73
N ILE A 117 -18.69 -14.24 10.17
CA ILE A 117 -17.24 -14.51 10.19
C ILE A 117 -16.49 -13.36 9.50
N LEU A 118 -16.89 -13.05 8.26
CA LEU A 118 -16.22 -12.00 7.48
C LEU A 118 -16.45 -10.60 8.06
N SER A 119 -17.65 -10.35 8.60
CA SER A 119 -17.97 -9.11 9.31
C SER A 119 -17.05 -8.86 10.51
N GLU A 120 -16.80 -9.90 11.31
CA GLU A 120 -15.91 -9.80 12.48
C GLU A 120 -14.45 -9.71 12.06
N MET A 121 -14.03 -10.50 11.06
CA MET A 121 -12.67 -10.44 10.51
C MET A 121 -12.31 -9.00 10.09
N PHE A 122 -13.16 -8.36 9.28
CA PHE A 122 -12.92 -6.97 8.87
C PHE A 122 -13.04 -5.97 10.02
N GLN A 123 -13.78 -6.28 11.09
CA GLN A 123 -13.79 -5.43 12.29
C GLN A 123 -12.42 -5.41 12.96
N LEU A 124 -11.79 -6.59 13.08
CA LEU A 124 -10.49 -6.74 13.72
C LEU A 124 -9.37 -6.16 12.83
N MET A 125 -9.42 -6.36 11.52
CA MET A 125 -8.52 -5.68 10.59
C MET A 125 -8.67 -4.16 10.68
N ALA A 126 -9.90 -3.63 10.75
CA ALA A 126 -10.13 -2.19 10.94
C ALA A 126 -9.55 -1.68 12.26
N ARG A 127 -9.53 -2.48 13.33
CA ARG A 127 -8.88 -2.11 14.60
C ARG A 127 -7.37 -1.95 14.39
N ASP A 128 -6.74 -2.86 13.66
CA ASP A 128 -5.29 -2.85 13.41
C ASP A 128 -4.92 -1.62 12.55
N GLU A 129 -5.63 -1.41 11.44
CA GLU A 129 -5.43 -0.24 10.57
C GLU A 129 -5.66 1.10 11.27
N ALA A 130 -6.63 1.15 12.20
CA ALA A 130 -6.82 2.34 13.03
C ALA A 130 -5.64 2.60 13.97
N ARG A 131 -4.99 1.54 14.51
CA ARG A 131 -3.77 1.67 15.33
C ARG A 131 -2.60 2.15 14.48
N HIS A 132 -2.42 1.54 13.31
CA HIS A 132 -1.41 1.92 12.31
C HIS A 132 -1.49 3.41 11.95
N ALA A 133 -2.65 3.84 11.42
CA ALA A 133 -2.88 5.23 11.06
C ALA A 133 -2.72 6.18 12.25
N GLY A 134 -3.23 5.79 13.42
CA GLY A 134 -3.13 6.57 14.65
C GLY A 134 -1.69 6.72 15.13
N PHE A 135 -0.86 5.69 15.00
CA PHE A 135 0.55 5.71 15.39
C PHE A 135 1.37 6.63 14.47
N LEU A 136 1.16 6.54 13.16
CA LEU A 136 1.78 7.45 12.19
C LEU A 136 1.35 8.91 12.40
N ASN A 137 0.07 9.14 12.70
CA ASN A 137 -0.42 10.50 12.99
C ASN A 137 0.20 11.08 14.27
N LYS A 138 0.42 10.24 15.28
CA LYS A 138 1.18 10.65 16.48
C LYS A 138 2.64 10.94 16.14
N ALA A 139 3.28 10.18 15.26
CA ALA A 139 4.66 10.43 14.85
C ALA A 139 4.81 11.77 14.11
N MET A 140 3.84 12.16 13.27
CA MET A 140 3.86 13.49 12.64
C MET A 140 3.80 14.65 13.64
N ALA A 141 3.20 14.46 14.81
CA ALA A 141 3.10 15.50 15.83
C ALA A 141 4.48 15.95 16.33
N ASP A 142 5.48 15.07 16.26
CA ASP A 142 6.88 15.38 16.62
C ASP A 142 7.51 16.41 15.67
N PHE A 143 6.93 16.59 14.48
CA PHE A 143 7.32 17.59 13.49
C PHE A 143 6.36 18.79 13.47
N ASN A 144 5.54 18.96 14.52
CA ASN A 144 4.49 19.96 14.63
C ASN A 144 3.41 19.86 13.53
N LEU A 145 3.17 18.65 13.04
CA LEU A 145 2.18 18.35 12.00
C LEU A 145 1.15 17.35 12.51
N SER A 146 -0.09 17.46 12.03
CA SER A 146 -1.10 16.44 12.24
C SER A 146 -2.07 16.38 11.07
N LEU A 147 -2.54 15.16 10.75
CA LEU A 147 -3.62 14.97 9.81
C LEU A 147 -4.96 14.96 10.54
N ASP A 148 -5.91 15.73 10.00
CA ASP A 148 -7.29 15.72 10.46
C ASP A 148 -8.06 14.56 9.82
N LEU A 149 -7.88 13.35 10.36
CA LEU A 149 -8.52 12.13 9.88
C LEU A 149 -10.07 12.22 9.89
N GLY A 150 -10.63 13.02 10.80
CA GLY A 150 -12.06 13.31 10.86
C GLY A 150 -12.53 14.15 9.67
N ARG A 151 -11.75 15.15 9.24
CA ARG A 151 -12.00 15.91 8.01
C ARG A 151 -11.83 15.04 6.78
N VAL A 152 -10.73 14.27 6.69
CA VAL A 152 -10.50 13.31 5.58
C VAL A 152 -11.71 12.40 5.43
N THR A 153 -12.32 11.97 6.54
CA THR A 153 -13.53 11.17 6.52
C THR A 153 -14.73 11.80 5.83
N LYS A 154 -14.87 13.13 5.92
CA LYS A 154 -16.00 13.89 5.38
C LYS A 154 -15.76 14.37 3.95
N THR A 155 -14.50 14.61 3.58
CA THR A 155 -14.14 15.24 2.29
C THR A 155 -13.59 14.26 1.25
N ARG A 156 -13.32 13.01 1.63
CA ARG A 156 -12.79 11.97 0.74
C ARG A 156 -13.71 11.68 -0.44
N THR A 157 -13.08 11.38 -1.58
CA THR A 157 -13.74 10.81 -2.76
C THR A 157 -13.53 9.30 -2.76
N TYR A 158 -14.60 8.55 -3.04
CA TYR A 158 -14.54 7.10 -3.13
C TYR A 158 -14.29 6.65 -4.55
N THR A 159 -13.37 5.70 -4.72
CA THR A 159 -13.16 4.95 -5.95
C THR A 159 -13.79 3.57 -5.79
N PHE A 160 -14.75 3.22 -6.65
CA PHE A 160 -15.37 1.91 -6.62
C PHE A 160 -14.49 0.86 -7.31
N PHE A 161 -14.21 -0.25 -6.64
CA PHE A 161 -13.64 -1.47 -7.23
C PHE A 161 -14.56 -2.67 -7.01
N PRO A 162 -14.73 -3.55 -8.01
CA PRO A 162 -15.36 -4.86 -7.83
C PRO A 162 -14.71 -5.63 -6.67
N LEU A 163 -15.48 -6.45 -5.95
CA LEU A 163 -14.96 -7.19 -4.79
C LEU A 163 -13.78 -8.08 -5.16
N GLU A 164 -13.83 -8.72 -6.32
CA GLU A 164 -12.74 -9.55 -6.82
C GLU A 164 -11.44 -8.75 -6.92
N TRP A 165 -11.52 -7.51 -7.42
CA TRP A 165 -10.36 -6.63 -7.55
C TRP A 165 -9.86 -6.19 -6.19
N VAL A 166 -10.76 -5.87 -5.26
CA VAL A 166 -10.40 -5.56 -3.87
C VAL A 166 -9.62 -6.72 -3.25
N ILE A 167 -10.04 -7.98 -3.46
CA ILE A 167 -9.33 -9.15 -2.93
C ILE A 167 -7.89 -9.21 -3.46
N TYR A 168 -7.67 -9.04 -4.78
CA TYR A 168 -6.31 -9.00 -5.34
C TYR A 168 -5.50 -7.80 -4.84
N THR A 169 -6.08 -6.60 -4.87
CA THR A 169 -5.33 -5.37 -4.61
C THR A 169 -5.02 -5.18 -3.15
N VAL A 170 -5.92 -5.58 -2.24
CA VAL A 170 -5.63 -5.52 -0.81
C VAL A 170 -4.57 -6.57 -0.47
N TYR A 171 -4.70 -7.82 -0.92
CA TYR A 171 -3.63 -8.82 -0.77
C TYR A 171 -2.24 -8.27 -1.15
N LEU A 172 -2.15 -7.65 -2.33
CA LEU A 172 -0.88 -7.09 -2.80
C LEU A 172 -0.43 -5.88 -1.99
N SER A 173 -1.37 -5.05 -1.52
CA SER A 173 -1.07 -3.91 -0.65
C SER A 173 -0.44 -4.37 0.66
N GLU A 174 -1.03 -5.37 1.31
CA GLU A 174 -0.52 -5.98 2.55
C GLU A 174 0.87 -6.59 2.33
N LYS A 175 1.02 -7.43 1.29
CA LYS A 175 2.29 -8.13 1.05
C LYS A 175 3.42 -7.20 0.59
N ILE A 176 3.13 -6.17 -0.21
CA ILE A 176 4.16 -5.19 -0.57
C ILE A 176 4.50 -4.26 0.61
N GLY A 177 3.52 -3.92 1.46
CA GLY A 177 3.72 -3.19 2.72
C GLY A 177 4.67 -3.95 3.65
N TYR A 178 4.37 -5.23 3.90
CA TYR A 178 5.22 -6.16 4.64
C TYR A 178 6.67 -6.12 4.18
N TRP A 179 6.92 -6.36 2.88
CA TRP A 179 8.29 -6.44 2.37
C TRP A 179 9.03 -5.11 2.46
N ARG A 180 8.36 -3.98 2.25
CA ARG A 180 8.96 -2.65 2.43
C ARG A 180 9.43 -2.44 3.86
N TYR A 181 8.56 -2.72 4.83
CA TYR A 181 8.84 -2.48 6.24
C TYR A 181 9.93 -3.42 6.76
N ILE A 182 9.88 -4.72 6.43
CA ILE A 182 10.85 -5.69 6.96
C ILE A 182 12.25 -5.51 6.35
N ILE A 183 12.35 -5.11 5.07
CA ILE A 183 13.64 -4.81 4.44
C ILE A 183 14.28 -3.57 5.09
N ILE A 184 13.48 -2.51 5.32
CA ILE A 184 13.96 -1.32 6.05
C ILE A 184 14.41 -1.70 7.46
N PHE A 185 13.63 -2.49 8.19
CA PHE A 185 13.95 -2.93 9.55
C PHE A 185 15.29 -3.67 9.61
N HIS A 186 15.46 -4.74 8.83
CA HIS A 186 16.72 -5.51 8.82
C HIS A 186 17.93 -4.70 8.32
N HIS A 187 17.71 -3.73 7.43
CA HIS A 187 18.78 -2.81 7.03
C HIS A 187 19.25 -1.96 8.22
N LEU A 188 18.31 -1.37 8.96
CA LEU A 188 18.61 -0.49 10.09
C LEU A 188 19.13 -1.25 11.31
N GLU A 189 18.80 -2.54 11.48
CA GLU A 189 19.47 -3.39 12.46
C GLU A 189 20.97 -3.56 12.19
N LYS A 190 21.36 -3.65 10.91
CA LYS A 190 22.77 -3.73 10.49
C LYS A 190 23.46 -2.37 10.46
N HIS A 191 22.68 -1.30 10.31
CA HIS A 191 23.12 0.09 10.19
C HIS A 191 22.41 0.99 11.22
N PRO A 192 22.60 0.77 12.53
CA PRO A 192 21.91 1.53 13.57
C PRO A 192 22.21 3.03 13.51
N GLU A 193 23.35 3.43 12.94
CA GLU A 193 23.71 4.84 12.70
C GLU A 193 22.80 5.55 11.70
N LYS A 194 22.08 4.81 10.86
CA LYS A 194 21.11 5.33 9.88
C LYS A 194 19.69 5.43 10.44
N GLN A 195 19.44 4.86 11.61
CA GLN A 195 18.12 4.83 12.22
C GLN A 195 17.81 6.13 12.97
N PHE A 196 17.48 7.18 12.23
CA PHE A 196 17.28 8.52 12.77
C PHE A 196 15.95 8.73 13.53
N TYR A 197 15.01 7.77 13.49
CA TYR A 197 13.72 7.88 14.19
C TYR A 197 13.23 6.54 14.77
N PRO A 198 12.64 6.49 15.99
CA PRO A 198 12.27 5.26 16.67
C PRO A 198 11.16 4.43 16.00
N ILE A 199 10.37 5.00 15.09
CA ILE A 199 9.28 4.28 14.40
C ILE A 199 9.77 3.02 13.69
N PHE A 200 11.00 3.05 13.16
CA PHE A 200 11.56 1.96 12.38
C PHE A 200 11.70 0.68 13.22
N LYS A 201 11.94 0.80 14.54
CA LYS A 201 11.96 -0.36 15.46
C LYS A 201 10.61 -1.04 15.62
N LYS A 202 9.52 -0.36 15.28
CA LYS A 202 8.16 -0.93 15.35
C LYS A 202 7.78 -1.67 14.07
N PHE A 203 8.59 -1.59 13.01
CA PHE A 203 8.28 -2.19 11.71
C PHE A 203 8.19 -3.71 11.76
N GLU A 204 8.99 -4.40 12.59
CA GLU A 204 8.91 -5.87 12.72
C GLU A 204 7.51 -6.33 13.15
N ASN A 205 6.97 -5.75 14.22
CA ASN A 205 5.63 -6.11 14.71
C ASN A 205 4.53 -5.64 13.76
N TRP A 206 4.70 -4.47 13.14
CA TRP A 206 3.82 -3.98 12.09
C TRP A 206 3.72 -5.00 10.95
N CYS A 207 4.85 -5.52 10.48
CA CYS A 207 4.89 -6.57 9.46
C CYS A 207 4.10 -7.82 9.87
N GLN A 208 4.03 -8.17 11.14
CA GLN A 208 3.23 -9.32 11.57
C GLN A 208 1.73 -9.08 11.36
N ASP A 209 1.24 -7.86 11.59
CA ASP A 209 -0.15 -7.48 11.27
C ASP A 209 -0.41 -7.56 9.76
N GLU A 210 0.43 -6.93 8.94
CA GLU A 210 0.33 -6.97 7.46
C GLU A 210 0.39 -8.42 6.93
N ASN A 211 1.23 -9.27 7.54
CA ASN A 211 1.33 -10.67 7.11
C ASN A 211 0.02 -11.41 7.37
N ARG A 212 -0.55 -11.28 8.60
CA ARG A 212 -1.86 -11.86 8.96
C ARG A 212 -2.97 -11.37 8.04
N HIS A 213 -3.00 -10.07 7.76
CA HIS A 213 -3.98 -9.48 6.85
C HIS A 213 -3.84 -10.06 5.43
N GLY A 214 -2.62 -10.17 4.92
CA GLY A 214 -2.36 -10.83 3.63
C GLY A 214 -2.73 -12.32 3.61
N ASP A 215 -2.65 -13.02 4.75
CA ASP A 215 -3.05 -14.44 4.86
C ASP A 215 -4.57 -14.60 4.87
N ILE A 216 -5.29 -13.68 5.52
CA ILE A 216 -6.77 -13.59 5.42
C ILE A 216 -7.17 -13.40 3.96
N PHE A 217 -6.55 -12.47 3.24
CA PHE A 217 -6.85 -12.25 1.83
C PHE A 217 -6.41 -13.41 0.92
N THR A 218 -5.40 -14.18 1.32
CA THR A 218 -5.06 -15.45 0.66
C THR A 218 -6.21 -16.45 0.78
N ALA A 219 -6.73 -16.68 1.98
CA ALA A 219 -7.88 -17.57 2.17
C ALA A 219 -9.13 -17.06 1.43
N LEU A 220 -9.40 -15.74 1.45
CA LEU A 220 -10.50 -15.18 0.67
C LEU A 220 -10.32 -15.43 -0.83
N LEU A 221 -9.12 -15.23 -1.38
CA LEU A 221 -8.85 -15.52 -2.79
C LEU A 221 -9.03 -17.02 -3.10
N ARG A 222 -8.48 -17.90 -2.26
CA ARG A 222 -8.53 -19.36 -2.46
C ARG A 222 -9.91 -19.96 -2.27
N SER A 223 -10.76 -19.34 -1.46
CA SER A 223 -12.17 -19.73 -1.31
C SER A 223 -13.00 -19.55 -2.59
N GLN A 224 -12.49 -18.77 -3.56
CA GLN A 224 -13.21 -18.43 -4.79
C GLN A 224 -12.48 -19.02 -6.02
N PRO A 225 -12.87 -20.19 -6.55
CA PRO A 225 -12.22 -20.79 -7.72
C PRO A 225 -12.11 -19.86 -8.93
N LYS A 226 -13.10 -18.96 -9.15
CA LYS A 226 -13.03 -17.94 -10.21
C LYS A 226 -11.81 -17.00 -10.11
N LEU A 227 -11.22 -16.86 -8.91
CA LEU A 227 -10.06 -16.01 -8.63
C LEU A 227 -8.72 -16.74 -8.72
N TRP A 228 -8.69 -18.05 -8.97
CA TRP A 228 -7.41 -18.74 -9.14
C TRP A 228 -7.44 -19.88 -10.16
N ASP A 229 -8.53 -20.62 -10.25
CA ASP A 229 -8.67 -21.78 -11.15
C ASP A 229 -9.25 -21.41 -12.53
N THR A 230 -8.83 -20.28 -13.10
CA THR A 230 -9.27 -19.88 -14.44
C THR A 230 -8.15 -19.20 -15.23
N TRP A 231 -8.24 -19.21 -16.56
CA TRP A 231 -7.32 -18.44 -17.40
C TRP A 231 -7.45 -16.93 -17.16
N LYS A 232 -8.66 -16.45 -16.84
CA LYS A 232 -8.91 -15.04 -16.48
C LYS A 232 -8.19 -14.67 -15.19
N ALA A 233 -8.22 -15.54 -14.17
CA ALA A 233 -7.50 -15.33 -12.93
C ALA A 233 -5.99 -15.21 -13.13
N ARG A 234 -5.41 -16.02 -14.03
CA ARG A 234 -3.99 -15.90 -14.42
C ARG A 234 -3.68 -14.52 -15.02
N LEU A 235 -4.53 -13.99 -15.89
CA LEU A 235 -4.37 -12.64 -16.45
C LEU A 235 -4.51 -11.55 -15.38
N TRP A 236 -5.55 -11.63 -14.55
CA TRP A 236 -5.79 -10.64 -13.49
C TRP A 236 -4.66 -10.61 -12.46
N SER A 237 -4.15 -11.77 -12.04
CA SER A 237 -3.02 -11.88 -11.12
C SER A 237 -1.80 -11.11 -11.63
N ARG A 238 -1.41 -11.37 -12.89
CA ARG A 238 -0.31 -10.67 -13.56
C ARG A 238 -0.57 -9.17 -13.71
N PHE A 239 -1.80 -8.79 -14.05
CA PHE A 239 -2.18 -7.40 -14.24
C PHE A 239 -2.04 -6.61 -12.93
N PHE A 240 -2.56 -7.14 -11.82
CA PHE A 240 -2.46 -6.48 -10.52
C PHE A 240 -1.04 -6.48 -9.98
N LEU A 241 -0.28 -7.57 -10.13
CA LEU A 241 1.15 -7.60 -9.81
C LEU A 241 1.91 -6.49 -10.54
N LEU A 242 1.75 -6.41 -11.86
CA LEU A 242 2.46 -5.41 -12.66
C LEU A 242 2.03 -3.99 -12.29
N SER A 243 0.75 -3.78 -12.03
CA SER A 243 0.23 -2.48 -11.61
C SER A 243 0.85 -2.04 -10.28
N VAL A 244 0.92 -2.94 -9.29
CA VAL A 244 1.52 -2.67 -7.98
C VAL A 244 3.04 -2.48 -8.07
N PHE A 245 3.74 -3.30 -8.86
CA PHE A 245 5.18 -3.14 -9.04
C PHE A 245 5.53 -1.85 -9.77
N ALA A 246 4.76 -1.48 -10.79
CA ALA A 246 4.93 -0.21 -11.46
C ALA A 246 4.71 0.96 -10.49
N THR A 247 3.58 1.00 -9.79
CA THR A 247 3.32 2.11 -8.84
C THR A 247 4.35 2.16 -7.72
N HIS A 248 4.85 1.01 -7.27
CA HIS A 248 5.94 0.92 -6.30
C HIS A 248 7.23 1.55 -6.84
N THR A 249 7.72 1.09 -8.01
CA THR A 249 8.93 1.64 -8.65
C THR A 249 8.83 3.14 -8.86
N LEU A 250 7.70 3.62 -9.39
CA LEU A 250 7.48 5.05 -9.62
C LEU A 250 7.56 5.84 -8.30
N THR A 251 6.90 5.34 -7.25
CA THR A 251 6.85 5.98 -5.93
C THR A 251 8.21 5.98 -5.24
N VAL A 252 8.96 4.88 -5.31
CA VAL A 252 10.28 4.74 -4.66
C VAL A 252 11.27 5.73 -5.26
N HIS A 253 11.34 5.82 -6.59
CA HIS A 253 12.27 6.72 -7.27
C HIS A 253 11.86 8.19 -7.15
N GLU A 254 10.56 8.50 -7.07
CA GLU A 254 10.11 9.87 -6.74
C GLU A 254 10.59 10.35 -5.37
N ARG A 255 10.99 9.42 -4.49
CA ARG A 255 11.36 9.64 -3.08
C ARG A 255 12.73 9.07 -2.76
N ALA A 256 13.62 9.00 -3.74
CA ALA A 256 14.93 8.39 -3.55
C ALA A 256 15.66 8.97 -2.34
N SER A 257 15.54 10.28 -2.09
CA SER A 257 16.13 10.98 -0.96
C SER A 257 15.74 10.42 0.42
N PHE A 258 14.50 9.94 0.60
CA PHE A 258 14.08 9.30 1.85
C PHE A 258 14.77 7.95 2.08
N TYR A 259 14.95 7.16 1.02
CA TYR A 259 15.66 5.89 1.13
C TYR A 259 17.16 6.11 1.34
N GLU A 260 17.72 7.10 0.65
CA GLU A 260 19.13 7.50 0.80
C GLU A 260 19.44 8.01 2.21
N SER A 261 18.51 8.71 2.87
CA SER A 261 18.69 9.14 4.27
C SER A 261 18.74 7.97 5.25
N LEU A 262 18.09 6.86 4.91
CA LEU A 262 18.20 5.58 5.64
C LEU A 262 19.44 4.76 5.25
N GLY A 263 20.30 5.25 4.34
CA GLY A 263 21.45 4.49 3.84
C GLY A 263 21.12 3.44 2.78
N LEU A 264 19.90 3.45 2.22
CA LEU A 264 19.44 2.51 1.20
C LEU A 264 19.66 3.08 -0.21
N ASN A 265 20.03 2.21 -1.16
CA ASN A 265 19.90 2.51 -2.57
C ASN A 265 18.44 2.29 -3.00
N ALA A 266 17.76 3.35 -3.43
CA ALA A 266 16.34 3.29 -3.79
C ALA A 266 16.01 2.26 -4.89
N THR A 267 16.89 2.12 -5.90
CA THR A 267 16.69 1.16 -6.99
C THR A 267 16.87 -0.29 -6.54
N GLU A 268 17.88 -0.57 -5.73
CA GLU A 268 18.07 -1.94 -5.22
C GLU A 268 16.99 -2.32 -4.20
N PHE A 269 16.57 -1.37 -3.35
CA PHE A 269 15.43 -1.54 -2.45
C PHE A 269 14.14 -1.89 -3.22
N ASP A 270 13.82 -1.15 -4.29
CA ASP A 270 12.66 -1.41 -5.14
C ASP A 270 12.71 -2.82 -5.76
N LYS A 271 13.87 -3.21 -6.31
CA LYS A 271 14.05 -4.55 -6.90
C LYS A 271 13.82 -5.66 -5.88
N GLU A 272 14.36 -5.51 -4.68
CA GLU A 272 14.24 -6.50 -3.61
C GLU A 272 12.79 -6.64 -3.13
N VAL A 273 12.09 -5.52 -2.91
CA VAL A 273 10.66 -5.52 -2.55
C VAL A 273 9.83 -6.22 -3.62
N ILE A 274 10.04 -5.89 -4.90
CA ILE A 274 9.33 -6.50 -6.02
C ILE A 274 9.59 -8.00 -6.07
N LYS A 275 10.86 -8.41 -5.99
CA LYS A 275 11.24 -9.82 -6.03
C LYS A 275 10.55 -10.61 -4.93
N LYS A 276 10.64 -10.13 -3.69
CA LYS A 276 10.07 -10.81 -2.52
C LYS A 276 8.54 -10.83 -2.52
N THR A 277 7.92 -9.76 -3.00
CA THR A 277 6.46 -9.70 -3.18
C THR A 277 6.01 -10.69 -4.27
N ASN A 278 6.73 -10.81 -5.38
CA ASN A 278 6.43 -11.76 -6.45
C ASN A 278 6.61 -13.22 -6.00
N GLU A 279 7.71 -13.52 -5.29
CA GLU A 279 7.98 -14.83 -4.66
C GLU A 279 6.86 -15.24 -3.70
N THR A 280 6.41 -14.31 -2.85
CA THR A 280 5.31 -14.57 -1.89
C THR A 280 3.97 -14.75 -2.62
N SER A 281 3.71 -13.91 -3.63
CA SER A 281 2.47 -13.97 -4.41
C SER A 281 2.32 -15.28 -5.18
N ALA A 282 3.41 -15.98 -5.51
CA ALA A 282 3.36 -17.29 -6.15
C ALA A 282 2.69 -18.36 -5.26
N ARG A 283 2.57 -18.14 -3.94
CA ARG A 283 1.86 -19.02 -3.01
C ARG A 283 0.34 -18.81 -3.00
N THR A 284 -0.14 -17.68 -3.52
CA THR A 284 -1.56 -17.32 -3.53
C THR A 284 -2.14 -17.29 -4.94
N PHE A 285 -1.45 -16.63 -5.88
CA PHE A 285 -1.93 -16.42 -7.24
C PHE A 285 -1.61 -17.60 -8.16
N PRO A 286 -2.45 -17.88 -9.17
CA PRO A 286 -2.20 -18.97 -10.12
C PRO A 286 -1.10 -18.69 -11.13
N SER A 287 -0.72 -17.42 -11.32
CA SER A 287 0.36 -17.03 -12.21
C SER A 287 1.02 -15.74 -11.72
N VAL A 288 2.34 -15.70 -11.82
CA VAL A 288 3.16 -14.55 -11.43
C VAL A 288 4.02 -14.05 -12.58
N LEU A 289 4.62 -12.88 -12.41
CA LEU A 289 5.50 -12.28 -13.40
C LEU A 289 6.87 -12.96 -13.36
N ASP A 290 7.53 -13.08 -14.51
CA ASP A 290 8.93 -13.46 -14.59
C ASP A 290 9.80 -12.23 -14.33
N VAL A 291 10.05 -11.96 -13.05
CA VAL A 291 10.80 -10.76 -12.60
C VAL A 291 12.30 -10.87 -12.87
N ASP A 292 12.82 -12.09 -13.04
CA ASP A 292 14.23 -12.33 -13.35
C ASP A 292 14.52 -12.18 -14.86
N HIS A 293 13.49 -12.00 -15.70
CA HIS A 293 13.65 -11.71 -17.12
C HIS A 293 14.50 -10.42 -17.31
N PRO A 294 15.50 -10.42 -18.21
CA PRO A 294 16.45 -9.30 -18.35
C PRO A 294 15.79 -7.96 -18.68
N ASP A 295 14.64 -7.97 -19.36
CA ASP A 295 13.90 -6.75 -19.71
C ASP A 295 12.95 -6.23 -18.61
N PHE A 296 12.68 -7.01 -17.56
CA PHE A 296 11.66 -6.69 -16.55
C PHE A 296 11.99 -5.40 -15.80
N TYR A 297 13.09 -5.39 -15.04
CA TYR A 297 13.51 -4.23 -14.26
C TYR A 297 13.91 -3.03 -15.13
N PRO A 298 14.66 -3.18 -16.24
CA PRO A 298 14.93 -2.07 -17.14
C PRO A 298 13.66 -1.42 -17.68
N GLY A 299 12.60 -2.20 -17.97
CA GLY A 299 11.30 -1.67 -18.37
C GLY A 299 10.67 -0.79 -17.29
N LEU A 300 10.62 -1.25 -16.04
CA LEU A 300 10.10 -0.47 -14.91
C LEU A 300 10.94 0.79 -14.64
N GLN A 301 12.26 0.71 -14.75
CA GLN A 301 13.15 1.87 -14.62
C GLN A 301 12.87 2.91 -15.70
N ARG A 302 12.67 2.50 -16.96
CA ARG A 302 12.28 3.42 -18.03
C ARG A 302 10.89 4.05 -17.78
N CYS A 303 9.96 3.34 -17.15
CA CYS A 303 8.69 3.93 -16.70
C CYS A 303 8.93 5.02 -15.64
N SER A 304 9.75 4.72 -14.65
CA SER A 304 10.12 5.64 -13.57
C SER A 304 10.81 6.91 -14.09
N GLN A 305 11.80 6.77 -14.96
CA GLN A 305 12.48 7.92 -15.60
C GLN A 305 11.51 8.81 -16.39
N ARG A 306 10.55 8.23 -17.11
CA ARG A 306 9.50 9.00 -17.81
C ARG A 306 8.57 9.70 -16.81
N ASN A 307 8.26 9.06 -15.68
CA ASN A 307 7.46 9.64 -14.62
C ASN A 307 8.15 10.85 -13.96
N LEU A 308 9.44 10.75 -13.64
CA LEU A 308 10.22 11.88 -13.12
C LEU A 308 10.23 13.07 -14.09
N LYS A 309 10.45 12.82 -15.39
CA LYS A 309 10.34 13.87 -16.43
C LYS A 309 8.93 14.49 -16.49
N MET A 310 7.87 13.71 -16.27
CA MET A 310 6.51 14.26 -16.19
C MET A 310 6.31 15.14 -14.96
N LYS A 311 6.94 14.82 -13.83
CA LYS A 311 6.94 15.63 -12.61
C LYS A 311 7.63 16.97 -12.88
N GLU A 312 8.84 16.96 -13.44
CA GLU A 312 9.59 18.15 -13.84
C GLU A 312 8.77 19.07 -14.78
N ILE A 313 8.14 18.50 -15.82
CA ILE A 313 7.24 19.26 -16.72
C ILE A 313 6.09 19.90 -15.94
N GLY A 314 5.54 19.19 -14.94
CA GLY A 314 4.48 19.67 -14.06
C GLY A 314 4.87 20.91 -13.27
N GLU A 315 6.12 20.99 -12.85
CA GLU A 315 6.69 22.07 -12.01
C GLU A 315 7.09 23.32 -12.82
N THR A 316 7.27 23.20 -14.14
CA THR A 316 7.57 24.36 -15.00
C THR A 316 6.48 25.45 -14.95
N LYS A 317 6.82 26.70 -15.32
CA LYS A 317 5.84 27.80 -15.43
C LYS A 317 4.99 27.77 -16.72
N ALA A 318 5.15 26.75 -17.56
CA ALA A 318 4.46 26.66 -18.84
C ALA A 318 2.91 26.55 -18.69
N PRO A 319 2.12 27.02 -19.67
CA PRO A 319 0.67 26.86 -19.65
C PRO A 319 0.24 25.38 -19.61
N LYS A 320 -0.92 25.10 -18.99
CA LYS A 320 -1.43 23.72 -18.79
C LYS A 320 -1.50 22.91 -20.09
N PHE A 321 -1.95 23.53 -21.19
CA PHE A 321 -2.04 22.88 -22.50
C PHE A 321 -0.68 22.36 -22.98
N TRP A 322 0.36 23.20 -22.92
CA TRP A 322 1.73 22.83 -23.31
C TRP A 322 2.31 21.75 -22.41
N LYS A 323 2.05 21.81 -21.10
CA LYS A 323 2.44 20.74 -20.16
C LYS A 323 1.79 19.41 -20.55
N THR A 324 0.49 19.40 -20.84
CA THR A 324 -0.22 18.19 -21.27
C THR A 324 0.38 17.62 -22.55
N LEU A 325 0.60 18.46 -23.57
CA LEU A 325 1.18 18.02 -24.84
C LEU A 325 2.57 17.39 -24.67
N ARG A 326 3.42 17.97 -23.81
CA ARG A 326 4.75 17.42 -23.49
C ARG A 326 4.70 16.11 -22.69
N LYS A 327 3.63 15.87 -21.91
CA LYS A 327 3.45 14.64 -21.12
C LYS A 327 2.93 13.46 -21.95
N ILE A 328 2.16 13.69 -23.02
CA ILE A 328 1.60 12.63 -23.88
C ILE A 328 2.64 11.58 -24.32
N PRO A 329 3.79 11.94 -24.92
CA PRO A 329 4.78 10.95 -25.35
C PRO A 329 5.38 10.17 -24.18
N LEU A 330 5.49 10.77 -22.99
CA LEU A 330 5.99 10.10 -21.79
C LEU A 330 4.97 9.08 -21.27
N ILE A 331 3.69 9.45 -21.24
CA ILE A 331 2.58 8.55 -20.87
C ILE A 331 2.51 7.38 -21.85
N ALA A 332 2.52 7.65 -23.16
CA ALA A 332 2.52 6.61 -24.19
C ALA A 332 3.72 5.67 -24.02
N GLY A 333 4.90 6.23 -23.74
CA GLY A 333 6.10 5.45 -23.43
C GLY A 333 5.90 4.51 -22.23
N ILE A 334 5.34 4.99 -21.12
CA ILE A 334 5.03 4.17 -19.94
C ILE A 334 4.07 3.03 -20.32
N VAL A 335 2.98 3.33 -21.03
CA VAL A 335 1.99 2.33 -21.45
C VAL A 335 2.64 1.25 -22.32
N VAL A 336 3.51 1.64 -23.26
CA VAL A 336 4.23 0.69 -24.13
C VAL A 336 5.18 -0.21 -23.33
N GLU A 337 5.94 0.32 -22.37
CA GLU A 337 6.82 -0.50 -21.54
C GLU A 337 6.03 -1.47 -20.66
N LEU A 338 4.96 -1.00 -19.99
CA LEU A 338 4.12 -1.87 -19.16
C LEU A 338 3.47 -2.97 -20.01
N PHE A 339 3.01 -2.65 -21.22
CA PHE A 339 2.49 -3.65 -22.13
C PHE A 339 3.55 -4.67 -22.54
N ARG A 340 4.77 -4.24 -22.86
CA ARG A 340 5.89 -5.14 -23.15
C ARG A 340 6.22 -6.06 -21.98
N ILE A 341 6.30 -5.52 -20.77
CA ILE A 341 6.54 -6.32 -19.55
C ILE A 341 5.41 -7.33 -19.35
N TYR A 342 4.15 -6.91 -19.53
CA TYR A 342 3.01 -7.80 -19.41
C TYR A 342 3.05 -8.96 -20.41
N LEU A 343 3.61 -8.75 -21.61
CA LEU A 343 3.75 -9.79 -22.63
C LEU A 343 4.90 -10.78 -22.38
N ILE A 344 5.80 -10.53 -21.40
CA ILE A 344 6.80 -11.51 -20.97
C ILE A 344 6.07 -12.80 -20.55
N LYS A 345 6.61 -13.95 -20.96
CA LYS A 345 6.05 -15.27 -20.63
C LYS A 345 5.97 -15.39 -19.11
N PRO A 346 4.78 -15.60 -18.53
CA PRO A 346 4.66 -15.67 -17.08
C PRO A 346 5.08 -17.03 -16.55
N ILE A 347 5.22 -17.09 -15.23
CA ILE A 347 5.45 -18.32 -14.49
C ILE A 347 4.09 -18.88 -14.06
N ASP A 348 3.86 -20.18 -14.30
CA ASP A 348 2.71 -20.91 -13.79
C ASP A 348 2.97 -21.29 -12.34
N ALA A 349 2.35 -20.55 -11.42
CA ALA A 349 2.59 -20.71 -10.00
C ALA A 349 1.87 -21.94 -9.42
N GLU A 350 0.74 -22.38 -10.00
CA GLU A 350 0.08 -23.61 -9.56
C GLU A 350 0.93 -24.84 -9.91
N ALA A 351 1.57 -24.85 -11.08
CA ALA A 351 2.49 -25.92 -11.47
C ALA A 351 3.70 -26.03 -10.52
N LEU A 352 4.18 -24.90 -9.99
CA LEU A 352 5.28 -24.87 -9.02
C LEU A 352 4.89 -25.45 -7.65
N ARG A 353 3.65 -25.24 -7.18
CA ARG A 353 3.20 -25.75 -5.89
C ARG A 353 3.10 -27.26 -5.83
N GLY A 354 2.70 -27.90 -6.94
CA GLY A 354 2.63 -29.36 -7.02
C GLY A 354 3.98 -30.09 -6.95
N MET A 355 5.10 -29.34 -7.02
CA MET A 355 6.46 -29.91 -6.96
C MET A 355 7.08 -29.90 -5.56
N VAL A 356 6.44 -29.24 -4.58
CA VAL A 356 6.86 -29.29 -3.17
C VAL A 356 5.84 -30.17 -2.43
N LYS A 357 6.18 -31.45 -2.28
CA LYS A 357 5.47 -32.40 -1.41
C LYS A 357 6.04 -32.36 -0.01
#